data_AF-A0A3C0QDW8-F1
#
_entry.id   AF-A0A3C0QDW8-F1
#
_cell.length_a   1.000
_cell.length_b   1.000
_cell.length_c   1.000
_cell.angle_alpha   90.00
_cell.angle_beta   90.00
_cell.angle_gamma   90.00
#
_symmetry.space_group_name_H-M   'P 1'
#
loop_
_entity.id
_entity.type
_entity.pdbx_description
1 polymer ?
#
loop_
_entity_poly.entity_id
_entity_poly.type
_entity_poly.pdbx_seq_one_letter_code
_entity_poly.pdbx_strand_id
1 'polypeptide(L)'
;MAYPEWVLKHKAKGTQINCVNGHYYLYEVSSVWNKEKGRAQKITKAYLGTITEEGLIPPGTTRDLKLSNAASLNHKEFGASQYLQDISGDIIASLKDQFPDVWQQIITVSFLRTMYRAPFKRMEHYYTHSFVSEFYQKQQMSGKSISALLRDLGARRENICAFMRKFVGQSSHLFFDATSIFSESGEMDINRIGYNSKRIFTPQISLLYAFAKDKGEPAYYRILPGKIRDVSAFGIAVKESGINNAVVVADKGFGSEKNFTILEGSGVEYIIPLRRSSSFFDRSVIKTGDKSSFDGRFIFRDRLVCYYSRSVGNGRTVHTFVDEDLRSREACDYQKSIDADIEGYTPEGFLQKQYDFGTIVMLSNMTIGAKEIYDTYKQRADIEQSFDMLKDLLGQDSSYMQDEDAPEAWAFINHISLMLCYRLFRVIKDHGLTSKYSVEDLIEYLKSITKIKINGGEWITAKVSSKTAKLLKACDIHIT
;
A
#
# COMPACT_ATOMS: atom_id res chain seq x y z
N MET A 1 -42.23 16.76 -39.59
CA MET A 1 -42.39 15.30 -39.56
C MET A 1 -43.63 14.97 -38.75
N ALA A 2 -44.57 14.22 -39.32
CA ALA A 2 -45.73 13.74 -38.57
C ALA A 2 -45.26 12.65 -37.58
N TYR A 3 -45.68 12.75 -36.32
CA TYR A 3 -45.42 11.72 -35.33
C TYR A 3 -46.37 10.53 -35.56
N PRO A 4 -45.93 9.27 -35.36
CA PRO A 4 -46.81 8.11 -35.38
C PRO A 4 -47.99 8.24 -34.40
N GLU A 5 -49.14 7.65 -34.70
CA GLU A 5 -50.34 7.75 -33.85
C GLU A 5 -50.09 7.25 -32.41
N TRP A 6 -49.31 6.19 -32.26
CA TRP A 6 -48.94 5.64 -30.95
C TRP A 6 -48.10 6.62 -30.12
N VAL A 7 -47.32 7.51 -30.76
CA VAL A 7 -46.55 8.57 -30.09
C VAL A 7 -47.46 9.73 -29.68
N LEU A 8 -48.41 10.11 -30.54
CA LEU A 8 -49.33 11.22 -30.29
C LEU A 8 -50.29 10.97 -29.12
N LYS A 9 -50.62 9.71 -28.83
CA LYS A 9 -51.43 9.31 -27.67
C LYS A 9 -50.85 9.81 -26.33
N HIS A 10 -49.54 10.01 -26.24
CA HIS A 10 -48.86 10.47 -25.03
C HIS A 10 -48.69 12.00 -24.97
N LYS A 11 -49.18 12.75 -25.97
CA LYS A 11 -49.08 14.21 -26.01
C LYS A 11 -50.17 14.87 -25.16
N ALA A 12 -49.82 15.32 -23.96
CA ALA A 12 -50.71 16.06 -23.07
C ALA A 12 -50.40 17.57 -23.04
N LYS A 13 -51.35 18.38 -22.55
CA LYS A 13 -51.16 19.83 -22.33
C LYS A 13 -49.98 20.05 -21.36
N GLY A 14 -49.03 20.90 -21.75
CA GLY A 14 -47.81 21.13 -20.95
C GLY A 14 -46.68 20.12 -21.21
N THR A 15 -46.77 19.31 -22.26
CA THR A 15 -45.69 18.40 -22.66
C THR A 15 -45.23 18.64 -24.11
N GLN A 16 -43.98 18.26 -24.39
CA GLN A 16 -43.38 18.28 -25.72
C GLN A 16 -42.77 16.92 -26.02
N ILE A 17 -43.03 16.42 -27.24
CA ILE A 17 -42.37 15.26 -27.79
C ILE A 17 -41.20 15.73 -28.66
N ASN A 18 -40.03 15.16 -28.44
CA ASN A 18 -38.83 15.35 -29.27
C ASN A 18 -38.47 14.01 -29.91
N CYS A 19 -38.24 14.01 -31.23
CA CYS A 19 -37.66 12.87 -31.93
C CYS A 19 -36.15 13.09 -32.10
N VAL A 20 -35.35 12.16 -31.58
CA VAL A 20 -33.89 12.17 -31.74
C VAL A 20 -33.46 10.77 -32.16
N ASN A 21 -32.80 10.64 -33.32
CA ASN A 21 -32.30 9.38 -33.87
C ASN A 21 -33.37 8.27 -33.95
N GLY A 22 -34.60 8.60 -34.34
CA GLY A 22 -35.71 7.64 -34.46
C GLY A 22 -36.37 7.24 -33.14
N HIS A 23 -35.91 7.77 -32.01
CA HIS A 23 -36.53 7.56 -30.69
C HIS A 23 -37.34 8.79 -30.25
N TYR A 24 -38.46 8.55 -29.58
CA TYR A 24 -39.37 9.59 -29.13
C TYR A 24 -39.27 9.81 -27.62
N TYR A 25 -39.06 11.05 -27.21
CA TYR A 25 -38.85 11.44 -25.82
C TYR A 25 -39.89 12.46 -25.38
N LEU A 26 -40.47 12.30 -24.19
CA LEU A 26 -41.47 13.21 -23.64
C LEU A 26 -40.84 14.13 -22.59
N TYR A 27 -41.14 15.42 -22.69
CA TYR A 27 -40.67 16.44 -21.75
C TYR A 27 -41.85 17.29 -21.26
N GLU A 28 -41.82 17.71 -19.99
CA GLU A 28 -42.70 18.75 -19.47
C GLU A 28 -42.18 20.12 -19.92
N VAL A 29 -43.07 21.00 -20.37
CA VAL A 29 -42.75 22.34 -20.88
C VAL A 29 -43.73 23.37 -20.33
N SER A 30 -43.21 24.55 -20.02
CA SER A 30 -44.01 25.72 -19.65
C SER A 30 -43.59 26.95 -20.45
N SER A 31 -44.47 27.94 -20.55
CA SER A 31 -44.15 29.21 -21.19
C SER A 31 -44.05 30.30 -20.14
N VAL A 32 -42.92 30.99 -20.08
CA VAL A 32 -42.70 32.14 -19.19
C VAL A 32 -42.50 33.38 -20.04
N TRP A 33 -43.13 34.50 -19.67
CA TRP A 33 -43.00 35.76 -20.40
C TRP A 33 -41.60 36.34 -20.25
N ASN A 34 -40.86 36.45 -21.35
CA ASN A 34 -39.55 37.09 -21.36
C ASN A 34 -39.71 38.59 -21.67
N LYS A 35 -39.48 39.45 -20.67
CA LYS A 35 -39.63 40.90 -20.77
C LYS A 35 -38.63 41.55 -21.73
N GLU A 36 -37.42 41.01 -21.89
CA GLU A 36 -36.39 41.55 -22.80
C GLU A 36 -36.72 41.25 -24.27
N LYS A 37 -37.33 40.08 -24.53
CA LYS A 37 -37.68 39.64 -25.89
C LYS A 37 -39.13 39.95 -26.29
N GLY A 38 -39.92 40.56 -25.40
CA GLY A 38 -41.31 40.94 -25.63
C GLY A 38 -42.26 39.79 -26.00
N ARG A 39 -41.91 38.54 -25.65
CA ARG A 39 -42.70 37.36 -26.04
C ARG A 39 -42.61 36.24 -25.01
N ALA A 40 -43.62 35.38 -25.01
CA ALA A 40 -43.60 34.15 -24.23
C ALA A 40 -42.47 33.23 -24.72
N GLN A 41 -41.56 32.87 -23.81
CA GLN A 41 -40.47 31.95 -24.07
C GLN A 41 -40.78 30.59 -23.45
N LYS A 42 -40.64 29.56 -24.27
CA LYS A 42 -40.79 28.17 -23.83
C LYS A 42 -39.58 27.76 -22.99
N ILE A 43 -39.85 27.13 -21.86
CA ILE A 43 -38.88 26.54 -20.94
C ILE A 43 -39.23 25.05 -20.82
N THR A 44 -38.25 24.19 -21.12
CA THR A 44 -38.34 22.76 -20.87
C THR A 44 -38.02 22.50 -19.40
N LYS A 45 -38.93 21.86 -18.67
CA LYS A 45 -38.80 21.62 -17.23
C LYS A 45 -38.16 20.27 -16.92
N ALA A 46 -38.87 19.17 -17.19
CA ALA A 46 -38.49 17.83 -16.74
C ALA A 46 -38.61 16.81 -17.87
N TYR A 47 -37.71 15.83 -17.89
CA TYR A 47 -37.81 14.67 -18.76
C TYR A 47 -38.81 13.66 -18.16
N LEU A 48 -39.83 13.30 -18.92
CA LEU A 48 -40.94 12.44 -18.48
C LEU A 48 -40.81 10.99 -18.95
N GLY A 49 -39.81 10.67 -19.78
CA GLY A 49 -39.53 9.30 -20.21
C GLY A 49 -39.42 9.11 -21.72
N THR A 50 -39.15 7.89 -22.13
CA THR A 50 -39.06 7.46 -23.54
C THR A 50 -40.38 6.83 -23.97
N ILE A 51 -40.93 7.27 -25.09
CA ILE A 51 -42.15 6.71 -25.66
C ILE A 51 -41.76 5.54 -26.58
N THR A 52 -42.29 4.36 -26.29
CA THR A 52 -42.15 3.13 -27.08
C THR A 52 -43.53 2.67 -27.56
N GLU A 53 -43.60 1.71 -28.49
CA GLU A 53 -44.88 1.16 -28.97
C GLU A 53 -45.68 0.48 -27.85
N GLU A 54 -44.99 -0.03 -26.82
CA GLU A 54 -45.56 -0.67 -25.63
C GLU A 54 -46.06 0.36 -24.59
N GLY A 55 -45.70 1.64 -24.74
CA GLY A 55 -46.13 2.74 -23.88
C GLY A 55 -45.00 3.72 -23.50
N LEU A 56 -45.33 4.69 -22.64
CA LEU A 56 -44.36 5.61 -22.05
C LEU A 56 -43.58 4.90 -20.95
N ILE A 57 -42.29 4.67 -21.18
CA ILE A 57 -41.35 4.21 -20.16
C ILE A 57 -40.89 5.46 -19.41
N PRO A 58 -41.32 5.67 -18.14
CA PRO A 58 -40.82 6.79 -17.34
C PRO A 58 -39.30 6.72 -17.27
N PRO A 59 -38.59 7.84 -16.99
CA PRO A 59 -37.14 7.80 -16.84
C PRO A 59 -36.86 6.70 -15.84
N GLY A 60 -36.21 5.63 -16.30
CA GLY A 60 -35.87 4.51 -15.44
C GLY A 60 -35.25 5.14 -14.21
N THR A 61 -35.82 4.86 -13.04
CA THR A 61 -35.35 5.44 -11.79
C THR A 61 -33.87 5.11 -11.78
N THR A 62 -33.05 6.09 -12.16
CA THR A 62 -31.70 6.19 -11.68
C THR A 62 -32.00 6.15 -10.21
N ARG A 63 -31.77 4.98 -9.58
CA ARG A 63 -31.87 4.87 -8.14
C ARG A 63 -31.10 6.07 -7.68
N ASP A 64 -31.86 7.04 -7.19
CA ASP A 64 -31.34 8.29 -6.74
C ASP A 64 -30.49 7.85 -5.56
N LEU A 65 -29.21 7.62 -5.85
CA LEU A 65 -28.12 7.60 -4.89
C LEU A 65 -27.88 9.01 -4.36
N LYS A 66 -28.88 9.89 -4.44
CA LYS A 66 -29.32 10.66 -3.28
C LYS A 66 -29.80 9.71 -2.20
N LEU A 67 -28.84 8.97 -1.63
CA LEU A 67 -28.83 8.65 -0.22
C LEU A 67 -29.25 9.94 0.46
N SER A 68 -30.45 9.97 1.00
CA SER A 68 -30.76 10.88 2.08
C SER A 68 -29.61 10.71 3.08
N ASN A 69 -28.73 11.70 3.17
CA ASN A 69 -27.57 11.75 4.09
C ASN A 69 -27.96 11.77 5.58
N ALA A 70 -29.16 11.26 5.92
CA ALA A 70 -29.75 11.20 7.24
C ALA A 70 -30.68 10.00 7.47
N ALA A 71 -30.87 9.09 6.51
CA ALA A 71 -31.54 7.82 6.82
C ALA A 71 -30.55 6.98 7.62
N SER A 72 -30.79 6.81 8.93
CA SER A 72 -30.05 5.86 9.74
C SER A 72 -30.18 4.49 9.07
N LEU A 73 -29.13 4.04 8.39
CA LEU A 73 -29.07 2.69 7.87
C LEU A 73 -29.27 1.76 9.07
N ASN A 74 -30.37 1.02 9.07
CA ASN A 74 -30.70 0.11 10.16
C ASN A 74 -29.85 -1.17 10.11
N HIS A 75 -28.87 -1.26 9.22
CA HIS A 75 -27.98 -2.39 9.08
C HIS A 75 -26.58 -1.88 8.68
N LYS A 76 -25.57 -2.22 9.47
CA LYS A 76 -24.18 -1.80 9.23
C LYS A 76 -23.21 -2.96 9.46
N GLU A 77 -22.14 -2.99 8.67
CA GLU A 77 -20.95 -3.83 8.93
C GLU A 77 -20.39 -3.48 10.31
N PHE A 78 -20.14 -4.47 11.18
CA PHE A 78 -19.65 -4.26 12.55
C PHE A 78 -18.34 -4.99 12.85
N GLY A 79 -18.17 -6.23 12.39
CA GLY A 79 -17.07 -7.08 12.84
C GLY A 79 -15.68 -6.56 12.48
N ALA A 80 -15.47 -6.15 11.24
CA ALA A 80 -14.20 -5.60 10.80
C ALA A 80 -13.97 -4.22 11.41
N SER A 81 -15.02 -3.37 11.47
CA SER A 81 -14.96 -2.09 12.16
C SER A 81 -14.51 -2.24 13.62
N GLN A 82 -15.14 -3.14 14.38
CA GLN A 82 -14.82 -3.40 15.79
C GLN A 82 -13.42 -3.99 15.94
N TYR A 83 -13.05 -4.96 15.11
CA TYR A 83 -11.73 -5.56 15.25
C TYR A 83 -10.60 -4.56 15.00
N LEU A 84 -10.74 -3.73 13.97
CA LEU A 84 -9.78 -2.66 13.69
C LEU A 84 -9.72 -1.67 14.85
N GLN A 85 -10.86 -1.37 15.48
CA GLN A 85 -10.91 -0.53 16.68
C GLN A 85 -10.15 -1.16 17.86
N ASP A 86 -10.26 -2.47 18.06
CA ASP A 86 -9.60 -3.19 19.16
C ASP A 86 -8.08 -3.25 18.97
N ILE A 87 -7.61 -3.45 17.74
CA ILE A 87 -6.18 -3.62 17.43
C ILE A 87 -5.44 -2.30 17.14
N SER A 88 -6.06 -1.13 17.30
CA SER A 88 -5.48 0.17 16.88
C SER A 88 -5.29 1.19 17.99
N GLY A 89 -5.40 0.79 19.26
CA GLY A 89 -5.36 1.73 20.40
C GLY A 89 -4.12 2.64 20.46
N ASP A 90 -2.93 2.11 20.19
CA ASP A 90 -1.67 2.87 20.14
C ASP A 90 -1.58 3.81 18.93
N ILE A 91 -2.10 3.39 17.76
CA ILE A 91 -2.24 4.21 16.56
C ILE A 91 -3.17 5.38 16.86
N ILE A 92 -4.36 5.13 17.40
CA ILE A 92 -5.34 6.17 17.76
C ILE A 92 -4.76 7.14 18.78
N ALA A 93 -4.09 6.63 19.82
CA ALA A 93 -3.44 7.47 20.83
C ALA A 93 -2.37 8.38 20.19
N SER A 94 -1.58 7.87 19.26
CA SER A 94 -0.59 8.67 18.54
C SER A 94 -1.22 9.67 17.57
N LEU A 95 -2.33 9.32 16.91
CA LEU A 95 -3.05 10.25 16.04
C LEU A 95 -3.68 11.39 16.83
N LYS A 96 -4.25 11.12 18.01
CA LYS A 96 -4.80 12.16 18.89
C LYS A 96 -3.77 13.18 19.33
N ASP A 97 -2.56 12.70 19.60
CA ASP A 97 -1.43 13.53 20.03
C ASP A 97 -0.92 14.43 18.88
N GLN A 98 -0.76 13.86 17.68
CA GLN A 98 -0.15 14.55 16.55
C GLN A 98 -1.13 15.32 15.66
N PHE A 99 -2.41 14.95 15.66
CA PHE A 99 -3.47 15.51 14.81
C PHE A 99 -4.80 15.69 15.57
N PRO A 100 -4.81 16.44 16.69
CA PRO A 100 -5.98 16.50 17.59
C PRO A 100 -7.26 17.00 16.92
N ASP A 101 -7.14 17.79 15.84
CA ASP A 101 -8.22 18.37 15.06
C ASP A 101 -8.81 17.42 14.00
N VAL A 102 -8.01 16.50 13.46
CA VAL A 102 -8.40 15.65 12.31
C VAL A 102 -8.18 14.15 12.52
N TRP A 103 -7.72 13.70 13.70
CA TRP A 103 -7.40 12.28 13.97
C TRP A 103 -8.57 11.33 13.67
N GLN A 104 -9.82 11.75 13.94
CA GLN A 104 -11.01 10.95 13.67
C GLN A 104 -11.20 10.72 12.17
N GLN A 105 -10.94 11.73 11.34
CA GLN A 105 -11.03 11.59 9.88
C GLN A 105 -9.92 10.66 9.38
N ILE A 106 -8.69 10.84 9.87
CA ILE A 106 -7.54 10.00 9.48
C ILE A 106 -7.83 8.53 9.78
N ILE A 107 -8.18 8.19 11.02
CA ILE A 107 -8.43 6.79 11.41
C ILE A 107 -9.65 6.21 10.70
N THR A 108 -10.70 7.00 10.49
CA THR A 108 -11.89 6.58 9.73
C THR A 108 -11.49 6.18 8.31
N VAL A 109 -10.77 7.04 7.60
CA VAL A 109 -10.34 6.75 6.23
C VAL A 109 -9.39 5.54 6.21
N SER A 110 -8.46 5.43 7.15
CA SER A 110 -7.56 4.27 7.24
C SER A 110 -8.31 2.94 7.50
N PHE A 111 -9.34 2.94 8.35
CA PHE A 111 -10.18 1.75 8.57
C PHE A 111 -10.93 1.37 7.29
N LEU A 112 -11.58 2.32 6.64
CA LEU A 112 -12.34 2.07 5.41
C LEU A 112 -11.43 1.57 4.29
N ARG A 113 -10.22 2.14 4.15
CA ARG A 113 -9.22 1.65 3.19
C ARG A 113 -8.77 0.23 3.50
N THR A 114 -8.56 -0.08 4.76
CA THR A 114 -8.19 -1.43 5.20
C THR A 114 -9.29 -2.43 4.85
N MET A 115 -10.55 -2.12 5.15
CA MET A 115 -11.69 -3.06 4.98
C MET A 115 -12.17 -3.24 3.52
N TYR A 116 -12.05 -2.19 2.70
CA TYR A 116 -12.69 -2.17 1.37
C TYR A 116 -11.71 -1.98 0.21
N ARG A 117 -10.41 -1.72 0.49
CA ARG A 117 -9.37 -1.43 -0.52
C ARG A 117 -9.86 -0.46 -1.61
N ALA A 118 -10.56 0.58 -1.18
CA ALA A 118 -11.32 1.43 -2.08
C ALA A 118 -10.64 2.77 -2.34
N PRO A 119 -10.85 3.36 -3.54
CA PRO A 119 -10.39 4.71 -3.82
C PRO A 119 -11.16 5.74 -2.99
N PHE A 120 -10.54 6.89 -2.73
CA PHE A 120 -11.10 7.93 -1.85
C PHE A 120 -12.51 8.40 -2.23
N LYS A 121 -12.84 8.40 -3.53
CA LYS A 121 -14.17 8.80 -4.03
C LYS A 121 -15.32 7.94 -3.51
N ARG A 122 -15.04 6.76 -2.95
CA ARG A 122 -16.05 5.83 -2.39
C ARG A 122 -16.15 5.90 -0.86
N MET A 123 -15.37 6.74 -0.18
CA MET A 123 -15.30 6.76 1.30
C MET A 123 -16.65 7.10 1.94
N GLU A 124 -17.42 8.03 1.37
CA GLU A 124 -18.76 8.37 1.88
C GLU A 124 -19.72 7.18 1.89
N HIS A 125 -19.70 6.37 0.83
CA HIS A 125 -20.51 5.16 0.75
C HIS A 125 -20.11 4.15 1.82
N TYR A 126 -18.82 3.86 1.97
CA TYR A 126 -18.38 2.87 2.96
C TYR A 126 -18.50 3.36 4.41
N TYR A 127 -18.30 4.65 4.65
CA TYR A 127 -18.52 5.26 5.96
C TYR A 127 -19.97 5.08 6.42
N THR A 128 -20.94 5.37 5.54
CA THR A 128 -22.37 5.25 5.89
C THR A 128 -22.81 3.82 6.20
N HIS A 129 -22.20 2.82 5.55
CA HIS A 129 -22.57 1.40 5.68
C HIS A 129 -21.75 0.62 6.73
N SER A 130 -20.74 1.24 7.35
CA SER A 130 -19.89 0.63 8.38
C SER A 130 -20.14 1.22 9.75
N PHE A 131 -19.87 0.44 10.80
CA PHE A 131 -20.00 0.87 12.19
C PHE A 131 -18.94 1.91 12.57
N VAL A 132 -17.93 2.14 11.74
CA VAL A 132 -16.99 3.27 11.88
C VAL A 132 -17.73 4.60 12.02
N SER A 133 -18.86 4.77 11.33
CA SER A 133 -19.71 5.97 11.46
C SER A 133 -20.42 6.12 12.81
N GLU A 134 -20.54 5.04 13.58
CA GLU A 134 -21.06 5.08 14.95
C GLU A 134 -19.94 5.37 15.96
N PHE A 135 -18.71 4.88 15.71
CA PHE A 135 -17.52 5.18 16.52
C PHE A 135 -17.09 6.64 16.38
N TYR A 136 -17.01 7.12 15.14
CA TYR A 136 -16.58 8.48 14.81
C TYR A 136 -17.72 9.18 14.09
N GLN A 137 -18.63 9.76 14.86
CA GLN A 137 -19.83 10.37 14.31
C GLN A 137 -19.53 11.68 13.56
N LYS A 138 -20.43 12.05 12.65
CA LYS A 138 -20.47 13.34 11.95
C LYS A 138 -19.22 13.68 11.13
N GLN A 139 -18.46 12.68 10.69
CA GLN A 139 -17.32 12.90 9.79
C GLN A 139 -17.78 13.22 8.37
N GLN A 140 -17.12 14.19 7.74
CA GLN A 140 -17.38 14.60 6.36
C GLN A 140 -16.51 13.77 5.41
N MET A 141 -17.13 12.88 4.64
CA MET A 141 -16.43 11.90 3.78
C MET A 141 -16.68 12.14 2.28
N SER A 142 -17.26 13.29 1.92
CA SER A 142 -17.45 13.67 0.52
C SER A 142 -16.11 13.87 -0.19
N GLY A 143 -16.08 13.73 -1.52
CA GLY A 143 -14.86 13.91 -2.30
C GLY A 143 -14.16 15.25 -2.01
N LYS A 144 -14.93 16.34 -1.85
CA LYS A 144 -14.40 17.67 -1.49
C LYS A 144 -13.74 17.67 -0.11
N SER A 145 -14.35 17.02 0.88
CA SER A 145 -13.82 16.92 2.23
C SER A 145 -12.52 16.11 2.26
N ILE A 146 -12.51 14.96 1.58
CA ILE A 146 -11.31 14.12 1.49
C ILE A 146 -10.17 14.85 0.77
N SER A 147 -10.45 15.56 -0.33
CA SER A 147 -9.42 16.37 -1.00
C SER A 147 -8.86 17.47 -0.10
N ALA A 148 -9.70 18.12 0.72
CA ALA A 148 -9.25 19.11 1.69
C ALA A 148 -8.38 18.48 2.79
N LEU A 149 -8.79 17.32 3.31
CA LEU A 149 -8.01 16.54 4.28
C LEU A 149 -6.65 16.16 3.72
N LEU A 150 -6.57 15.66 2.48
CA LEU A 150 -5.31 15.25 1.86
C LEU A 150 -4.34 16.42 1.69
N ARG A 151 -4.82 17.59 1.29
CA ARG A 151 -3.98 18.79 1.16
C ARG A 151 -3.45 19.26 2.51
N ASP A 152 -4.33 19.40 3.50
CA ASP A 152 -3.96 19.88 4.83
C ASP A 152 -3.02 18.90 5.54
N LEU A 153 -3.32 17.60 5.50
CA LEU A 153 -2.50 16.57 6.13
C LEU A 153 -1.13 16.44 5.46
N GLY A 154 -1.05 16.63 4.14
CA GLY A 154 0.19 16.51 3.38
C GLY A 154 1.23 17.56 3.76
N ALA A 155 0.76 18.78 4.07
CA ALA A 155 1.62 19.87 4.55
C ALA A 155 2.16 19.64 5.97
N ARG A 156 1.62 18.70 6.75
CA ARG A 156 1.98 18.44 8.15
C ARG A 156 3.06 17.35 8.32
N ARG A 157 4.12 17.39 7.49
CA ARG A 157 5.18 16.35 7.49
C ARG A 157 5.86 16.20 8.85
N GLU A 158 6.04 17.27 9.62
CA GLU A 158 6.65 17.20 10.95
C GLU A 158 5.82 16.32 11.92
N ASN A 159 4.49 16.50 11.94
CA ASN A 159 3.56 15.68 12.72
C ASN A 159 3.54 14.23 12.23
N ILE A 160 3.58 14.01 10.91
CA ILE A 160 3.69 12.68 10.31
C ILE A 160 4.97 11.98 10.77
N CYS A 161 6.11 12.67 10.75
CA CYS A 161 7.38 12.15 11.24
C CYS A 161 7.37 11.89 12.75
N ALA A 162 6.75 12.77 13.55
CA ALA A 162 6.57 12.55 14.98
C ALA A 162 5.71 11.30 15.27
N PHE A 163 4.64 11.08 14.51
CA PHE A 163 3.85 9.84 14.57
C PHE A 163 4.73 8.62 14.27
N MET A 164 5.45 8.61 13.14
CA MET A 164 6.26 7.46 12.72
C MET A 164 7.39 7.14 13.71
N ARG A 165 8.07 8.17 14.25
CA ARG A 165 9.16 8.00 15.24
C ARG A 165 8.74 7.17 16.45
N LYS A 166 7.48 7.26 16.88
CA LYS A 166 6.94 6.44 17.98
C LYS A 166 6.94 4.95 17.69
N PHE A 167 6.79 4.56 16.42
CA PHE A 167 6.80 3.16 15.98
C PHE A 167 8.21 2.68 15.62
N VAL A 168 9.07 3.58 15.13
CA VAL A 168 10.50 3.30 14.90
C VAL A 168 11.20 2.96 16.22
N GLY A 169 11.02 3.77 17.27
CA GLY A 169 11.71 3.63 18.55
C GLY A 169 11.38 2.37 19.36
N GLN A 170 10.47 1.52 18.87
CA GLN A 170 10.08 0.27 19.52
C GLN A 170 10.81 -0.96 18.95
N SER A 171 11.62 -0.80 17.91
CA SER A 171 12.24 -1.92 17.19
C SER A 171 13.75 -1.93 17.31
N SER A 172 14.31 -3.12 17.52
CA SER A 172 15.76 -3.38 17.55
C SER A 172 16.40 -3.43 16.16
N HIS A 173 15.62 -3.71 15.12
CA HIS A 173 16.09 -3.79 13.74
C HIS A 173 15.08 -3.14 12.79
N LEU A 174 15.59 -2.48 11.76
CA LEU A 174 14.80 -1.84 10.73
C LEU A 174 15.27 -2.29 9.36
N PHE A 175 14.35 -2.92 8.63
CA PHE A 175 14.58 -3.33 7.26
C PHE A 175 14.15 -2.21 6.33
N PHE A 176 15.13 -1.62 5.64
CA PHE A 176 14.90 -0.64 4.60
C PHE A 176 14.79 -1.33 3.24
N ASP A 177 13.69 -1.08 2.57
CA ASP A 177 13.55 -1.38 1.16
C ASP A 177 12.76 -0.27 0.49
N ALA A 178 12.86 -0.23 -0.83
CA ALA A 178 12.17 0.79 -1.60
C ALA A 178 11.42 0.18 -2.76
N THR A 179 10.23 0.71 -2.98
CA THR A 179 9.30 0.28 -4.02
C THR A 179 8.93 1.46 -4.89
N SER A 180 8.87 1.24 -6.20
CA SER A 180 8.38 2.26 -7.14
C SER A 180 6.89 2.06 -7.35
N ILE A 181 6.16 3.17 -7.37
CA ILE A 181 4.73 3.23 -7.65
C ILE A 181 4.56 4.03 -8.92
N PHE A 182 3.81 3.48 -9.87
CA PHE A 182 3.50 4.16 -11.11
C PHE A 182 2.49 5.28 -10.86
N SER A 183 2.81 6.48 -11.33
CA SER A 183 1.92 7.63 -11.31
C SER A 183 1.77 8.18 -12.72
N GLU A 184 0.55 8.22 -13.23
CA GLU A 184 0.24 8.77 -14.56
C GLU A 184 -0.06 10.29 -14.51
N SER A 185 0.21 10.98 -13.40
CA SER A 185 -0.08 12.41 -13.28
C SER A 185 1.01 13.27 -13.94
N GLY A 186 0.70 13.87 -15.09
CA GLY A 186 1.64 14.72 -15.85
C GLY A 186 2.00 16.07 -15.22
N GLU A 187 1.33 16.45 -14.13
CA GLU A 187 1.40 17.81 -13.53
C GLU A 187 2.20 17.88 -12.21
N MET A 188 2.85 16.80 -11.77
CA MET A 188 3.59 16.77 -10.50
C MET A 188 5.12 16.83 -10.71
N ASP A 189 5.83 17.70 -9.99
CA ASP A 189 7.29 17.83 -10.10
C ASP A 189 8.07 16.63 -9.49
N ILE A 190 7.40 15.85 -8.61
CA ILE A 190 7.94 14.60 -8.03
C ILE A 190 7.97 13.44 -9.04
N ASN A 191 7.22 13.57 -10.13
CA ASN A 191 7.07 12.57 -11.16
C ASN A 191 8.24 12.64 -12.15
N ARG A 192 9.37 12.08 -11.75
CA ARG A 192 10.54 11.97 -12.63
C ARG A 192 10.50 10.64 -13.39
N ILE A 193 10.83 10.69 -14.69
CA ILE A 193 10.93 9.52 -15.56
C ILE A 193 11.98 8.56 -14.98
N GLY A 194 11.52 7.43 -14.44
CA GLY A 194 12.36 6.37 -13.88
C GLY A 194 12.21 5.07 -14.67
N TYR A 195 13.33 4.38 -14.94
CA TYR A 195 13.27 3.02 -15.47
C TYR A 195 13.09 2.02 -14.32
N ASN A 196 12.14 1.10 -14.47
CA ASN A 196 12.05 -0.11 -13.65
C ASN A 196 12.70 -1.29 -14.41
N SER A 197 12.80 -2.46 -13.76
CA SER A 197 13.30 -3.71 -14.37
C SER A 197 12.49 -4.19 -15.59
N LYS A 198 11.33 -3.57 -15.86
CA LYS A 198 10.43 -3.84 -17.00
C LYS A 198 10.46 -2.77 -18.10
N ARG A 199 11.40 -1.80 -18.06
CA ARG A 199 11.58 -0.72 -19.05
C ARG A 199 10.30 0.10 -19.33
N ILE A 200 9.47 0.35 -18.32
CA ILE A 200 8.26 1.18 -18.44
C ILE A 200 8.64 2.65 -18.18
N PHE A 201 8.29 3.55 -19.10
CA PHE A 201 8.65 4.99 -19.12
C PHE A 201 7.56 5.92 -18.54
N THR A 202 6.75 5.41 -17.63
CA THR A 202 5.71 6.19 -16.93
C THR A 202 6.33 6.96 -15.75
N PRO A 203 5.85 8.17 -15.40
CA PRO A 203 6.29 8.86 -14.20
C PRO A 203 6.09 8.00 -12.94
N GLN A 204 7.04 8.03 -12.02
CA GLN A 204 7.07 7.13 -10.87
C GLN A 204 7.39 7.90 -9.59
N ILE A 205 6.63 7.60 -8.55
CA ILE A 205 6.93 7.98 -7.19
C ILE A 205 7.66 6.81 -6.54
N SER A 206 8.83 7.05 -5.97
CA SER A 206 9.55 6.03 -5.22
C SER A 206 9.21 6.14 -3.74
N LEU A 207 8.72 5.09 -3.11
CA LEU A 207 8.52 5.02 -1.67
C LEU A 207 9.62 4.18 -1.03
N LEU A 208 10.37 4.81 -0.13
CA LEU A 208 11.25 4.11 0.79
C LEU A 208 10.45 3.76 2.05
N TYR A 209 10.47 2.50 2.47
CA TYR A 209 9.85 2.04 3.69
C TYR A 209 10.89 1.43 4.63
N ALA A 210 10.69 1.64 5.92
CA ALA A 210 11.40 0.91 6.98
C ALA A 210 10.40 0.04 7.75
N PHE A 211 10.68 -1.25 7.84
CA PHE A 211 9.88 -2.23 8.57
C PHE A 211 10.55 -2.60 9.89
N ALA A 212 9.80 -2.53 10.98
CA ALA A 212 10.22 -2.97 12.30
C ALA A 212 10.21 -4.50 12.36
N LYS A 213 11.38 -5.12 12.57
CA LYS A 213 11.52 -6.58 12.66
C LYS A 213 10.62 -7.19 13.73
N ASP A 214 10.61 -6.59 14.92
CA ASP A 214 10.02 -7.20 16.11
C ASP A 214 8.50 -7.40 15.96
N LYS A 215 7.84 -6.47 15.24
CA LYS A 215 6.40 -6.53 14.98
C LYS A 215 6.05 -6.94 13.55
N GLY A 216 7.02 -6.96 12.64
CA GLY A 216 6.83 -7.16 11.20
C GLY A 216 6.03 -6.05 10.50
N GLU A 217 5.81 -4.90 11.16
CA GLU A 217 4.95 -3.82 10.70
C GLU A 217 5.77 -2.62 10.16
N PRO A 218 5.24 -1.83 9.22
CA PRO A 218 5.93 -0.65 8.72
C PRO A 218 6.01 0.38 9.84
N ALA A 219 7.20 0.93 10.05
CA ALA A 219 7.46 1.91 11.09
C ALA A 219 7.68 3.32 10.53
N TYR A 220 8.18 3.42 9.30
CA TYR A 220 8.48 4.71 8.67
C TYR A 220 8.38 4.60 7.14
N TYR A 221 8.03 5.70 6.50
CA TYR A 221 8.16 5.86 5.04
C TYR A 221 8.68 7.24 4.65
N ARG A 222 9.22 7.31 3.43
CA ARG A 222 9.56 8.58 2.77
C ARG A 222 9.23 8.50 1.28
N ILE A 223 8.58 9.55 0.79
CA ILE A 223 8.39 9.77 -0.65
C ILE A 223 9.68 10.34 -1.24
N LEU A 224 10.19 9.72 -2.30
CA LEU A 224 11.41 10.10 -2.99
C LEU A 224 11.09 10.56 -4.42
N PRO A 225 11.54 11.75 -4.84
CA PRO A 225 11.38 12.22 -6.21
C PRO A 225 12.34 11.47 -7.14
N GLY A 226 11.83 10.63 -8.04
CA GLY A 226 12.64 9.86 -8.99
C GLY A 226 13.19 8.56 -8.43
N LYS A 227 14.43 8.17 -8.75
CA LYS A 227 14.94 6.82 -8.46
C LYS A 227 15.21 6.60 -6.97
N ILE A 228 14.64 5.52 -6.45
CA ILE A 228 14.90 4.85 -5.16
C ILE A 228 16.34 4.96 -4.62
N ARG A 229 17.34 4.88 -5.50
CA ARG A 229 18.77 4.68 -5.15
C ARG A 229 19.55 5.98 -4.97
N ASP A 230 18.89 7.11 -4.79
CA ASP A 230 19.59 8.35 -4.46
C ASP A 230 20.16 8.26 -3.03
N VAL A 231 21.48 8.32 -2.96
CA VAL A 231 22.27 8.25 -1.72
C VAL A 231 21.88 9.37 -0.74
N SER A 232 21.54 10.55 -1.25
CA SER A 232 21.14 11.69 -0.41
C SER A 232 19.81 11.42 0.30
N ALA A 233 18.87 10.80 -0.41
CA ALA A 233 17.54 10.47 0.10
C ALA A 233 17.55 9.45 1.24
N PHE A 234 18.40 8.42 1.14
CA PHE A 234 18.52 7.40 2.18
C PHE A 234 19.06 7.96 3.49
N GLY A 235 20.11 8.79 3.41
CA GLY A 235 20.67 9.46 4.58
C GLY A 235 19.66 10.36 5.31
N ILE A 236 18.88 11.12 4.53
CA ILE A 236 17.80 11.96 5.08
C ILE A 236 16.73 11.09 5.76
N ALA A 237 16.36 9.97 5.14
CA ALA A 237 15.37 9.06 5.71
C ALA A 237 15.82 8.47 7.06
N VAL A 238 17.08 8.03 7.16
CA VAL A 238 17.65 7.54 8.42
C VAL A 238 17.62 8.64 9.48
N LYS A 239 18.06 9.85 9.16
CA LYS A 239 18.07 10.98 10.11
C LYS A 239 16.65 11.39 10.55
N GLU A 240 15.71 11.50 9.62
CA GLU A 240 14.33 11.92 9.90
C GLU A 240 13.56 10.84 10.68
N SER A 241 13.81 9.57 10.40
CA SER A 241 13.20 8.45 11.11
C SER A 241 13.61 8.38 12.59
N GLY A 242 14.66 9.11 13.00
CA GLY A 242 15.08 9.19 14.40
C GLY A 242 15.69 7.91 14.95
N ILE A 243 16.27 7.07 14.08
CA ILE A 243 16.92 5.82 14.47
C ILE A 243 18.14 6.14 15.32
N ASN A 244 18.15 5.65 16.55
CA ASN A 244 19.27 5.77 17.47
C ASN A 244 19.82 4.41 17.93
N ASN A 245 18.95 3.40 18.11
CA ASN A 245 19.30 2.09 18.67
C ASN A 245 18.73 0.93 17.83
N ALA A 246 18.83 1.01 16.50
CA ALA A 246 18.36 -0.06 15.63
C ALA A 246 19.38 -0.42 14.56
N VAL A 247 19.46 -1.70 14.21
CA VAL A 247 20.28 -2.17 13.10
C VAL A 247 19.55 -1.92 11.79
N VAL A 248 20.19 -1.16 10.88
CA VAL A 248 19.69 -0.90 9.54
C VAL A 248 20.09 -2.03 8.61
N VAL A 249 19.10 -2.74 8.08
CA VAL A 249 19.31 -3.79 7.07
C VAL A 249 18.70 -3.31 5.76
N ALA A 250 19.52 -3.19 4.71
CA ALA A 250 19.06 -2.64 3.43
C ALA A 250 19.40 -3.55 2.24
N ASP A 251 18.80 -3.28 1.09
CA ASP A 251 19.16 -3.94 -0.17
C ASP A 251 20.52 -3.44 -0.72
N LYS A 252 21.07 -4.21 -1.65
CA LYS A 252 22.31 -3.97 -2.40
C LYS A 252 22.31 -2.64 -3.16
N GLY A 253 21.12 -2.11 -3.44
CA GLY A 253 20.95 -0.77 -4.01
C GLY A 253 21.50 0.35 -3.12
N PHE A 254 21.58 0.14 -1.80
CA PHE A 254 22.01 1.14 -0.82
C PHE A 254 23.50 1.04 -0.45
N GLY A 255 24.23 0.04 -0.96
CA GLY A 255 25.65 -0.16 -0.67
C GLY A 255 26.56 0.82 -1.43
N SER A 256 26.72 2.04 -0.90
CA SER A 256 27.63 3.07 -1.44
C SER A 256 28.42 3.74 -0.32
N GLU A 257 29.64 4.19 -0.61
CA GLU A 257 30.53 4.82 0.38
C GLU A 257 29.87 6.00 1.10
N LYS A 258 29.19 6.87 0.33
CA LYS A 258 28.45 8.00 0.88
C LYS A 258 27.34 7.57 1.85
N ASN A 259 26.61 6.49 1.57
CA ASN A 259 25.59 5.97 2.50
C ASN A 259 26.23 5.43 3.78
N PHE A 260 27.35 4.71 3.68
CA PHE A 260 28.09 4.23 4.85
C PHE A 260 28.54 5.38 5.74
N THR A 261 29.12 6.44 5.16
CA THR A 261 29.53 7.62 5.93
C THR A 261 28.35 8.29 6.65
N ILE A 262 27.17 8.34 6.03
CA ILE A 262 25.98 8.94 6.66
C ILE A 262 25.46 8.07 7.82
N LEU A 263 25.41 6.75 7.63
CA LEU A 263 25.01 5.81 8.67
C LEU A 263 25.97 5.88 9.87
N GLU A 264 27.28 5.90 9.59
CA GLU A 264 28.34 6.00 10.60
C GLU A 264 28.31 7.34 11.34
N GLY A 265 28.12 8.44 10.61
CA GLY A 265 27.95 9.77 11.21
C GLY A 265 26.67 9.92 12.03
N SER A 266 25.70 9.03 11.83
CA SER A 266 24.46 8.96 12.63
C SER A 266 24.57 7.97 13.80
N GLY A 267 25.69 7.26 13.94
CA GLY A 267 25.93 6.26 15.00
C GLY A 267 25.12 4.97 14.85
N VAL A 268 24.61 4.67 13.64
CA VAL A 268 23.72 3.55 13.39
C VAL A 268 24.49 2.30 12.96
N GLU A 269 24.13 1.15 13.51
CA GLU A 269 24.63 -0.15 13.08
C GLU A 269 23.95 -0.59 11.78
N TYR A 270 24.69 -1.27 10.89
CA TYR A 270 24.12 -1.68 9.60
C TYR A 270 24.63 -3.02 9.07
N ILE A 271 23.79 -3.63 8.23
CA ILE A 271 24.11 -4.80 7.40
C ILE A 271 23.61 -4.52 5.99
N ILE A 272 24.53 -4.26 5.06
CA ILE A 272 24.19 -3.92 3.67
C ILE A 272 24.99 -4.78 2.70
N PRO A 273 24.34 -5.53 1.79
CA PRO A 273 25.03 -6.30 0.79
C PRO A 273 25.68 -5.39 -0.26
N LEU A 274 26.84 -5.78 -0.75
CA LEU A 274 27.61 -5.08 -1.76
C LEU A 274 27.50 -5.76 -3.12
N ARG A 275 27.46 -4.95 -4.20
CA ARG A 275 27.56 -5.43 -5.59
C ARG A 275 28.79 -6.33 -5.75
N ARG A 276 28.68 -7.40 -6.55
CA ARG A 276 29.82 -8.28 -6.86
C ARG A 276 30.93 -7.52 -7.63
N SER A 277 30.59 -6.40 -8.26
CA SER A 277 31.55 -5.47 -8.84
C SER A 277 32.26 -4.55 -7.82
N SER A 278 31.94 -4.65 -6.53
CA SER A 278 32.57 -3.84 -5.48
C SER A 278 34.04 -4.23 -5.32
N SER A 279 34.91 -3.24 -5.14
CA SER A 279 36.33 -3.44 -4.79
C SER A 279 36.52 -4.15 -3.45
N PHE A 280 35.51 -4.15 -2.59
CA PHE A 280 35.53 -4.87 -1.33
C PHE A 280 35.38 -6.38 -1.49
N PHE A 281 34.86 -6.87 -2.62
CA PHE A 281 34.72 -8.30 -2.87
C PHE A 281 36.04 -8.92 -3.32
N ASP A 282 36.77 -9.47 -2.35
CA ASP A 282 37.96 -10.27 -2.61
C ASP A 282 37.57 -11.71 -2.96
N ARG A 283 38.03 -12.21 -4.11
CA ARG A 283 37.75 -13.57 -4.61
C ARG A 283 38.89 -14.55 -4.34
N SER A 284 40.00 -14.09 -3.78
CA SER A 284 41.22 -14.88 -3.56
C SER A 284 40.92 -16.21 -2.85
N VAL A 285 40.17 -16.15 -1.75
CA VAL A 285 39.75 -17.31 -0.95
C VAL A 285 38.95 -18.31 -1.79
N ILE A 286 37.98 -17.84 -2.57
CA ILE A 286 37.11 -18.70 -3.40
C ILE A 286 37.92 -19.37 -4.53
N LYS A 287 38.87 -18.64 -5.12
CA LYS A 287 39.74 -19.15 -6.20
C LYS A 287 40.65 -20.29 -5.75
N THR A 288 40.93 -20.42 -4.46
CA THR A 288 41.70 -21.56 -3.95
C THR A 288 40.99 -22.89 -4.15
N GLY A 289 39.65 -22.88 -4.14
CA GLY A 289 38.83 -24.10 -4.19
C GLY A 289 38.87 -24.94 -2.90
N ASP A 290 39.70 -24.57 -1.92
CA ASP A 290 39.85 -25.30 -0.67
C ASP A 290 38.92 -24.75 0.40
N LYS A 291 38.07 -25.62 0.97
CA LYS A 291 37.18 -25.27 2.07
C LYS A 291 37.94 -24.95 3.37
N SER A 292 39.19 -25.35 3.49
CA SER A 292 40.06 -24.99 4.63
C SER A 292 40.45 -23.50 4.64
N SER A 293 40.40 -22.84 3.48
CA SER A 293 40.70 -21.41 3.33
C SER A 293 39.60 -20.48 3.88
N PHE A 294 38.44 -21.03 4.26
CA PHE A 294 37.33 -20.26 4.81
C PHE A 294 37.47 -20.15 6.34
N ASP A 295 37.07 -19.00 6.89
CA ASP A 295 37.08 -18.78 8.35
C ASP A 295 36.09 -19.69 9.08
N GLY A 296 35.00 -20.08 8.41
CA GLY A 296 33.99 -20.93 9.03
C GLY A 296 32.88 -21.39 8.08
N ARG A 297 31.99 -22.20 8.63
CA ARG A 297 30.83 -22.77 7.92
C ARG A 297 29.66 -23.03 8.87
N PHE A 298 28.45 -22.94 8.34
CA PHE A 298 27.22 -23.25 9.06
C PHE A 298 26.15 -23.76 8.10
N ILE A 299 25.11 -24.38 8.65
CA ILE A 299 23.92 -24.79 7.92
C ILE A 299 22.84 -23.72 8.08
N PHE A 300 22.23 -23.29 6.97
CA PHE A 300 21.09 -22.38 6.97
C PHE A 300 19.96 -22.97 6.11
N ARG A 301 18.85 -23.36 6.75
CA ARG A 301 17.70 -24.02 6.10
C ARG A 301 18.16 -25.19 5.20
N ASP A 302 18.92 -26.12 5.79
CA ASP A 302 19.52 -27.31 5.14
C ASP A 302 20.55 -27.05 4.03
N ARG A 303 21.01 -25.79 3.89
CA ARG A 303 22.01 -25.41 2.89
C ARG A 303 23.34 -25.10 3.56
N LEU A 304 24.43 -25.62 3.00
CA LEU A 304 25.78 -25.34 3.49
C LEU A 304 26.21 -23.93 3.07
N VAL A 305 26.56 -23.11 4.05
CA VAL A 305 27.10 -21.78 3.84
C VAL A 305 28.51 -21.72 4.44
N CYS A 306 29.50 -21.45 3.59
CA CYS A 306 30.87 -21.15 3.99
C CYS A 306 31.07 -19.64 4.03
N TYR A 307 31.94 -19.12 4.89
CA TYR A 307 32.20 -17.68 4.95
C TYR A 307 33.66 -17.36 5.27
N TYR A 308 34.05 -16.15 4.90
CA TYR A 308 35.27 -15.49 5.35
C TYR A 308 35.01 -14.00 5.55
N SER A 309 35.74 -13.39 6.47
CA SER A 309 35.57 -12.02 6.91
C SER A 309 36.88 -11.26 6.83
N ARG A 310 36.81 -9.99 6.42
CA ARG A 310 37.98 -9.13 6.34
C ARG A 310 37.65 -7.74 6.87
N SER A 311 38.44 -7.24 7.82
CA SER A 311 38.34 -5.84 8.22
C SER A 311 38.85 -4.94 7.10
N VAL A 312 38.12 -3.86 6.79
CA VAL A 312 38.43 -2.94 5.69
C VAL A 312 38.62 -1.49 6.17
N GLY A 313 38.97 -1.31 7.44
CA GLY A 313 39.21 0.00 8.06
C GLY A 313 37.93 0.68 8.56
N ASN A 314 38.08 1.76 9.35
CA ASN A 314 36.97 2.54 9.92
C ASN A 314 35.94 1.70 10.71
N GLY A 315 36.38 0.62 11.37
CA GLY A 315 35.50 -0.29 12.10
C GLY A 315 34.60 -1.15 11.21
N ARG A 316 34.83 -1.18 9.89
CA ARG A 316 34.03 -1.95 8.94
C ARG A 316 34.60 -3.35 8.73
N THR A 317 33.70 -4.30 8.58
CA THR A 317 34.01 -5.69 8.22
C THR A 317 33.22 -6.08 6.99
N VAL A 318 33.91 -6.67 6.02
CA VAL A 318 33.30 -7.33 4.86
C VAL A 318 33.17 -8.81 5.19
N HIS A 319 31.94 -9.31 5.19
CA HIS A 319 31.64 -10.74 5.29
C HIS A 319 31.26 -11.26 3.91
N THR A 320 31.99 -12.25 3.42
CA THR A 320 31.64 -12.94 2.17
C THR A 320 31.13 -14.33 2.50
N PHE A 321 29.91 -14.62 2.04
CA PHE A 321 29.24 -15.89 2.20
C PHE A 321 29.15 -16.60 0.85
N VAL A 322 29.37 -17.91 0.86
CA VAL A 322 29.22 -18.80 -0.29
C VAL A 322 28.17 -19.85 0.07
N ASP A 323 27.00 -19.72 -0.54
CA ASP A 323 25.88 -20.65 -0.41
C ASP A 323 25.99 -21.70 -1.52
N GLU A 324 26.31 -22.94 -1.15
CA GLU A 324 26.68 -24.02 -2.08
C GLU A 324 25.53 -24.41 -3.03
N ASP A 325 24.32 -24.43 -2.50
CA ASP A 325 23.09 -24.68 -3.26
C ASP A 325 22.79 -23.53 -4.21
N LEU A 326 22.97 -22.28 -3.78
CA LEU A 326 22.81 -21.11 -4.65
C LEU A 326 23.89 -21.09 -5.74
N ARG A 327 25.14 -21.46 -5.41
CA ARG A 327 26.24 -21.57 -6.36
C ARG A 327 25.91 -22.55 -7.49
N SER A 328 25.44 -23.73 -7.11
CA SER A 328 25.04 -24.77 -8.06
C SER A 328 23.88 -24.31 -8.94
N ARG A 329 22.85 -23.69 -8.35
CA ARG A 329 21.70 -23.14 -9.10
C ARG A 329 22.11 -22.04 -10.08
N GLU A 330 22.86 -21.03 -9.63
CA GLU A 330 23.32 -19.94 -10.50
C GLU A 330 24.20 -20.46 -11.65
N ALA A 331 25.06 -21.46 -11.40
CA ALA A 331 25.86 -22.10 -12.44
C ALA A 331 25.00 -22.85 -13.46
N CYS A 332 24.04 -23.66 -13.00
CA CYS A 332 23.09 -24.34 -13.89
C CYS A 332 22.26 -23.36 -14.73
N ASP A 333 21.78 -22.28 -14.13
CA ASP A 333 20.99 -21.27 -14.84
C ASP A 333 21.82 -20.53 -15.88
N TYR A 334 23.10 -20.25 -15.59
CA TYR A 334 24.03 -19.70 -16.58
C TYR A 334 24.25 -20.68 -17.74
N GLN A 335 24.47 -21.96 -17.46
CA GLN A 335 24.65 -22.98 -18.51
C GLN A 335 23.41 -23.10 -19.39
N LYS A 336 22.21 -23.16 -18.80
CA LYS A 336 20.95 -23.15 -19.56
C LYS A 336 20.81 -21.92 -20.46
N SER A 337 21.32 -20.77 -20.02
CA SER A 337 21.29 -19.54 -20.82
C SER A 337 22.24 -19.60 -22.02
N ILE A 338 23.40 -20.28 -21.89
CA ILE A 338 24.28 -20.60 -23.01
C ILE A 338 23.57 -21.55 -23.98
N ASP A 339 23.00 -22.64 -23.46
CA ASP A 339 22.34 -23.67 -24.28
C ASP A 339 21.13 -23.11 -25.05
N ALA A 340 20.48 -22.08 -24.50
CA ALA A 340 19.37 -21.35 -25.12
C ALA A 340 19.81 -20.17 -26.00
N ASP A 341 21.11 -20.01 -26.26
CA ASP A 341 21.70 -18.95 -27.10
C ASP A 341 21.27 -17.53 -26.70
N ILE A 342 21.18 -17.26 -25.39
CA ILE A 342 20.81 -15.94 -24.86
C ILE A 342 22.01 -15.00 -24.97
N GLU A 343 21.81 -13.86 -25.65
CA GLU A 343 22.84 -12.82 -25.82
C GLU A 343 23.48 -12.40 -24.48
N GLY A 344 24.81 -12.41 -24.43
CA GLY A 344 25.60 -12.05 -23.24
C GLY A 344 25.98 -13.21 -22.31
N TYR A 345 25.60 -14.45 -22.63
CA TYR A 345 26.02 -15.66 -21.93
C TYR A 345 26.97 -16.48 -22.81
N THR A 346 28.22 -16.62 -22.38
CA THR A 346 29.23 -17.41 -23.13
C THR A 346 29.99 -18.36 -22.21
N PRO A 347 30.60 -19.43 -22.75
CA PRO A 347 31.47 -20.32 -21.98
C PRO A 347 32.61 -19.58 -21.26
N GLU A 348 33.22 -18.57 -21.89
CA GLU A 348 34.27 -17.75 -21.28
C GLU A 348 33.71 -16.89 -20.13
N GLY A 349 32.51 -16.33 -20.32
CA GLY A 349 31.80 -15.58 -19.29
C GLY A 349 31.45 -16.45 -18.08
N PHE A 350 31.11 -17.73 -18.29
CA PHE A 350 30.91 -18.69 -17.22
C PHE A 350 32.19 -18.87 -16.39
N LEU A 351 33.33 -19.10 -17.04
CA LEU A 351 34.63 -19.27 -16.35
C LEU A 351 35.04 -18.02 -15.57
N GLN A 352 34.70 -16.82 -16.05
CA GLN A 352 34.94 -15.58 -15.31
C GLN A 352 34.02 -15.44 -14.09
N LYS A 353 32.74 -15.83 -14.23
CA LYS A 353 31.72 -15.71 -13.18
C LYS A 353 31.66 -16.88 -12.20
N GLN A 354 32.39 -17.97 -12.43
CA GLN A 354 32.35 -19.15 -11.55
C GLN A 354 32.63 -18.82 -10.07
N TYR A 355 33.48 -17.82 -9.81
CA TYR A 355 33.83 -17.37 -8.46
C TYR A 355 32.81 -16.39 -7.86
N ASP A 356 31.85 -15.92 -8.66
CA ASP A 356 30.76 -15.05 -8.24
C ASP A 356 29.52 -15.86 -7.85
N PHE A 357 29.36 -17.09 -8.37
CA PHE A 357 28.17 -17.89 -8.16
C PHE A 357 27.94 -18.23 -6.68
N GLY A 358 26.72 -18.03 -6.21
CA GLY A 358 26.32 -18.32 -4.82
C GLY A 358 26.88 -17.35 -3.79
N THR A 359 27.59 -16.30 -4.22
CA THR A 359 28.22 -15.35 -3.31
C THR A 359 27.28 -14.26 -2.84
N ILE A 360 27.35 -13.95 -1.55
CA ILE A 360 26.71 -12.79 -0.93
C ILE A 360 27.79 -12.05 -0.14
N VAL A 361 28.10 -10.83 -0.55
CA VAL A 361 29.10 -9.97 0.10
C VAL A 361 28.35 -8.92 0.90
N MET A 362 28.61 -8.80 2.19
CA MET A 362 27.96 -7.84 3.09
C MET A 362 29.00 -6.96 3.77
N LEU A 363 28.71 -5.67 3.86
CA LEU A 363 29.45 -4.73 4.71
C LEU A 363 28.65 -4.49 5.99
N SER A 364 29.34 -4.54 7.12
CA SER A 364 28.77 -4.22 8.43
C SER A 364 29.81 -3.50 9.30
N ASN A 365 29.33 -2.63 10.19
CA ASN A 365 30.11 -2.02 11.26
C ASN A 365 29.87 -2.70 12.63
N MET A 366 29.14 -3.82 12.65
CA MET A 366 28.82 -4.56 13.87
C MET A 366 29.97 -5.49 14.27
N THR A 367 30.00 -5.87 15.55
CA THR A 367 31.03 -6.79 16.12
C THR A 367 30.51 -8.22 16.35
N ILE A 368 29.32 -8.53 15.82
CA ILE A 368 28.68 -9.84 15.95
C ILE A 368 29.23 -10.88 14.96
N GLY A 369 28.91 -12.16 15.16
CA GLY A 369 29.43 -13.25 14.35
C GLY A 369 28.89 -13.24 12.91
N ALA A 370 29.67 -13.73 11.95
CA ALA A 370 29.27 -13.78 10.53
C ALA A 370 27.95 -14.56 10.29
N LYS A 371 27.71 -15.63 11.06
CA LYS A 371 26.45 -16.36 11.01
C LYS A 371 25.27 -15.47 11.42
N GLU A 372 25.40 -14.69 12.49
CA GLU A 372 24.34 -13.79 12.95
C GLU A 372 24.08 -12.66 11.96
N ILE A 373 25.13 -12.12 11.32
CA ILE A 373 25.01 -11.16 10.21
C ILE A 373 24.18 -11.77 9.07
N TYR A 374 24.52 -13.01 8.67
CA TYR A 374 23.81 -13.70 7.60
C TYR A 374 22.35 -13.96 7.96
N ASP A 375 22.08 -14.49 9.15
CA ASP A 375 20.73 -14.78 9.64
C ASP A 375 19.89 -13.51 9.69
N THR A 376 20.45 -12.42 10.22
CA THR A 376 19.77 -11.11 10.30
C THR A 376 19.44 -10.56 8.92
N TYR A 377 20.39 -10.64 7.97
CA TYR A 377 20.11 -10.23 6.59
C TYR A 377 19.04 -11.10 5.93
N LYS A 378 19.06 -12.41 6.16
CA LYS A 378 18.10 -13.34 5.53
C LYS A 378 16.69 -13.21 6.08
N GLN A 379 16.51 -12.72 7.30
CA GLN A 379 15.19 -12.36 7.85
C GLN A 379 14.51 -11.23 7.06
N ARG A 380 15.25 -10.44 6.27
CA ARG A 380 14.66 -9.48 5.34
C ARG A 380 13.69 -10.13 4.35
N ALA A 381 13.91 -11.39 3.95
CA ALA A 381 12.98 -12.09 3.06
C ALA A 381 11.59 -12.28 3.68
N ASP A 382 11.49 -12.33 5.02
CA ASP A 382 10.22 -12.52 5.70
C ASP A 382 9.31 -11.27 5.59
N ILE A 383 9.85 -10.13 5.13
CA ILE A 383 9.08 -8.91 4.81
C ILE A 383 8.69 -8.84 3.32
N GLU A 384 8.98 -9.85 2.49
CA GLU A 384 8.58 -9.85 1.07
C GLU A 384 7.06 -9.82 0.91
N GLN A 385 6.37 -10.64 1.71
CA GLN A 385 4.91 -10.59 1.85
C GLN A 385 4.43 -9.20 2.28
N SER A 386 5.31 -8.47 2.97
CA SER A 386 5.01 -7.12 3.39
C SER A 386 4.91 -6.13 2.22
N PHE A 387 5.80 -6.29 1.25
CA PHE A 387 5.81 -5.45 0.06
C PHE A 387 4.65 -5.73 -0.88
N ASP A 388 4.19 -6.97 -0.96
CA ASP A 388 3.06 -7.31 -1.81
C ASP A 388 1.76 -6.70 -1.26
N MET A 389 1.53 -6.77 0.06
CA MET A 389 0.41 -6.07 0.70
C MET A 389 0.48 -4.54 0.50
N LEU A 390 1.68 -3.97 0.58
CA LEU A 390 1.91 -2.55 0.32
C LEU A 390 1.55 -2.20 -1.14
N LYS A 391 2.05 -2.94 -2.13
CA LYS A 391 1.76 -2.70 -3.56
C LYS A 391 0.27 -2.79 -3.86
N ASP A 392 -0.41 -3.81 -3.33
CA ASP A 392 -1.86 -4.01 -3.52
C ASP A 392 -2.68 -2.84 -2.99
N LEU A 393 -2.28 -2.31 -1.82
CA LEU A 393 -2.95 -1.18 -1.17
C LEU A 393 -2.72 0.13 -1.93
N LEU A 394 -1.48 0.36 -2.40
CA LEU A 394 -1.10 1.57 -3.11
C LEU A 394 -1.65 1.62 -4.54
N GLY A 395 -1.85 0.47 -5.18
CA GLY A 395 -2.36 0.39 -6.55
C GLY A 395 -3.79 0.95 -6.73
N GLN A 396 -4.51 1.27 -5.65
CA GLN A 396 -5.91 1.69 -5.70
C GLN A 396 -6.14 3.16 -6.11
N ASP A 397 -5.14 4.05 -5.97
CA ASP A 397 -5.31 5.51 -6.19
C ASP A 397 -4.22 6.18 -7.05
N SER A 398 -3.25 5.43 -7.56
CA SER A 398 -2.01 6.01 -8.11
C SER A 398 -2.16 6.87 -9.38
N SER A 399 -3.39 7.02 -9.90
CA SER A 399 -3.69 7.70 -11.17
C SER A 399 -4.30 9.12 -11.05
N TYR A 400 -4.65 9.62 -9.87
CA TYR A 400 -5.56 10.79 -9.77
C TYR A 400 -5.04 12.00 -8.98
N MET A 401 -3.84 11.97 -8.41
CA MET A 401 -3.32 13.08 -7.58
C MET A 401 -2.57 14.10 -8.44
N GLN A 402 -3.02 15.35 -8.39
CA GLN A 402 -2.45 16.50 -9.14
C GLN A 402 -1.89 17.59 -8.22
N ASP A 403 -1.98 17.42 -6.91
CA ASP A 403 -1.59 18.39 -5.88
C ASP A 403 -0.27 17.95 -5.24
N GLU A 404 0.67 18.86 -4.98
CA GLU A 404 2.03 18.52 -4.52
C GLU A 404 2.08 17.90 -3.11
N ASP A 405 1.18 18.32 -2.21
CA ASP A 405 1.15 17.85 -0.83
C ASP A 405 0.28 16.59 -0.66
N ALA A 406 -0.73 16.41 -1.51
CA ALA A 406 -1.66 15.28 -1.41
C ALA A 406 -1.02 13.86 -1.42
N PRO A 407 0.08 13.58 -2.17
CA PRO A 407 0.77 12.29 -2.09
C PRO A 407 1.30 11.99 -0.70
N GLU A 408 1.74 13.00 0.04
CA GLU A 408 2.29 12.84 1.38
C GLU A 408 1.20 12.35 2.34
N ALA A 409 0.03 12.99 2.32
CA ALA A 409 -1.14 12.52 3.08
C ALA A 409 -1.62 11.14 2.63
N TRP A 410 -1.62 10.88 1.32
CA TRP A 410 -1.99 9.58 0.79
C TRP A 410 -1.05 8.48 1.27
N ALA A 411 0.26 8.71 1.23
CA ALA A 411 1.24 7.77 1.73
C ALA A 411 1.07 7.56 3.23
N PHE A 412 0.75 8.62 4.00
CA PHE A 412 0.49 8.52 5.43
C PHE A 412 -0.75 7.67 5.76
N ILE A 413 -1.87 7.93 5.09
CA ILE A 413 -3.11 7.17 5.28
C ILE A 413 -2.91 5.70 4.90
N ASN A 414 -2.17 5.44 3.82
CA ASN A 414 -1.81 4.07 3.42
C ASN A 414 -0.83 3.42 4.38
N HIS A 415 0.11 4.17 4.95
CA HIS A 415 1.02 3.66 5.96
C HIS A 415 0.24 3.15 7.18
N ILE A 416 -0.73 3.92 7.69
CA ILE A 416 -1.61 3.49 8.78
C ILE A 416 -2.44 2.27 8.37
N SER A 417 -3.05 2.29 7.19
CA SER A 417 -3.85 1.16 6.70
C SER A 417 -3.00 -0.12 6.58
N LEU A 418 -1.75 0.04 6.15
CA LEU A 418 -0.79 -1.05 6.05
C LEU A 418 -0.40 -1.58 7.43
N MET A 419 -0.17 -0.72 8.44
CA MET A 419 0.04 -1.15 9.83
C MET A 419 -1.12 -2.04 10.31
N LEU A 420 -2.37 -1.67 10.00
CA LEU A 420 -3.56 -2.46 10.34
C LEU A 420 -3.59 -3.80 9.59
N CYS A 421 -3.26 -3.81 8.29
CA CYS A 421 -3.11 -5.04 7.51
C CYS A 421 -2.07 -6.00 8.13
N TYR A 422 -0.93 -5.50 8.66
CA TYR A 422 0.03 -6.38 9.35
C TYR A 422 -0.51 -6.95 10.63
N ARG A 423 -1.28 -6.17 11.39
CA ARG A 423 -1.86 -6.67 12.63
C ARG A 423 -2.86 -7.78 12.35
N LEU A 424 -3.66 -7.65 11.29
CA LEU A 424 -4.52 -8.73 10.77
C LEU A 424 -3.69 -9.93 10.31
N PHE A 425 -2.63 -9.71 9.52
CA PHE A 425 -1.75 -10.77 9.03
C PHE A 425 -1.09 -11.54 10.18
N ARG A 426 -0.59 -10.83 11.19
CA ARG A 426 0.06 -11.40 12.36
C ARG A 426 -0.89 -12.32 13.12
N VAL A 427 -2.15 -11.94 13.27
CA VAL A 427 -3.16 -12.81 13.90
C VAL A 427 -3.30 -14.13 13.15
N ILE A 428 -3.34 -14.11 11.82
CA ILE A 428 -3.40 -15.33 11.00
C ILE A 428 -2.10 -16.14 11.14
N LYS A 429 -0.95 -15.46 11.13
CA LYS A 429 0.38 -16.07 11.22
C LYS A 429 0.62 -16.76 12.56
N ASP A 430 0.35 -16.07 13.66
CA ASP A 430 0.60 -16.54 15.02
C ASP A 430 -0.27 -17.75 15.38
N HIS A 431 -1.43 -17.89 14.73
CA HIS A 431 -2.31 -19.05 14.86
C HIS A 431 -2.06 -20.14 13.79
N GLY A 432 -1.02 -20.01 12.96
CA GLY A 432 -0.65 -21.03 11.97
C GLY A 432 -1.66 -21.19 10.81
N LEU A 433 -2.41 -20.15 10.48
CA LEU A 433 -3.53 -20.19 9.53
C LEU A 433 -3.17 -19.67 8.12
N THR A 434 -1.92 -19.29 7.88
CA THR A 434 -1.45 -18.67 6.62
C THR A 434 -1.56 -19.57 5.39
N SER A 435 -1.62 -20.89 5.57
CA SER A 435 -1.83 -21.84 4.47
C SER A 435 -3.28 -21.88 3.97
N LYS A 436 -4.23 -21.32 4.73
CA LYS A 436 -5.66 -21.45 4.48
C LYS A 436 -6.38 -20.12 4.34
N TYR A 437 -5.92 -19.08 5.03
CA TYR A 437 -6.57 -17.78 5.04
C TYR A 437 -5.56 -16.68 4.73
N SER A 438 -5.97 -15.75 3.87
CA SER A 438 -5.30 -14.48 3.63
C SER A 438 -5.88 -13.38 4.55
N VAL A 439 -5.21 -12.23 4.58
CA VAL A 439 -5.73 -11.02 5.23
C VAL A 439 -7.09 -10.63 4.65
N GLU A 440 -7.28 -10.78 3.33
CA GLU A 440 -8.54 -10.48 2.67
C GLU A 440 -9.66 -11.41 3.13
N ASP A 441 -9.37 -12.71 3.24
CA ASP A 441 -10.34 -13.67 3.75
C ASP A 441 -10.79 -13.29 5.16
N LEU A 442 -9.85 -12.98 6.05
CA LEU A 442 -10.17 -12.57 7.42
C LEU A 442 -11.05 -11.31 7.43
N ILE A 443 -10.72 -10.30 6.62
CA ILE A 443 -11.51 -9.07 6.49
C ILE A 443 -12.93 -9.40 5.99
N GLU A 444 -13.11 -10.26 4.98
CA GLU A 444 -14.43 -10.63 4.47
C GLU A 444 -15.26 -11.40 5.52
N TYR A 445 -14.65 -12.31 6.26
CA TYR A 445 -15.33 -12.99 7.38
C TYR A 445 -15.73 -12.00 8.48
N LEU A 446 -14.88 -11.05 8.83
CA LEU A 446 -15.19 -10.02 9.81
C LEU A 446 -16.33 -9.10 9.32
N LYS A 447 -16.30 -8.68 8.05
CA LYS A 447 -17.36 -7.85 7.43
C LYS A 447 -18.73 -8.54 7.39
N SER A 448 -18.75 -9.87 7.42
CA SER A 448 -20.01 -10.63 7.49
C SER A 448 -20.76 -10.46 8.82
N ILE A 449 -20.09 -9.95 9.86
CA ILE A 449 -20.68 -9.66 11.16
C ILE A 449 -21.27 -8.25 11.09
N THR A 450 -22.59 -8.15 11.18
CA THR A 450 -23.31 -6.89 11.04
C THR A 450 -24.13 -6.59 12.28
N LYS A 451 -24.48 -5.32 12.49
CA LYS A 451 -25.43 -4.88 13.51
C LYS A 451 -26.68 -4.30 12.86
N ILE A 452 -27.83 -4.59 13.45
CA ILE A 452 -29.15 -4.11 13.05
C ILE A 452 -29.66 -3.14 14.13
N LYS A 453 -30.14 -1.97 13.71
CA LYS A 453 -30.77 -1.00 14.60
C LYS A 453 -32.24 -1.35 14.77
N ILE A 454 -32.66 -1.64 15.99
CA ILE A 454 -34.06 -1.96 16.31
C ILE A 454 -34.79 -0.74 16.88
N ASN A 455 -36.12 -0.87 17.00
CA ASN A 455 -36.97 0.18 17.58
C ASN A 455 -36.44 0.60 18.96
N GLY A 456 -36.26 1.90 19.17
CA GLY A 456 -35.62 2.45 20.39
C GLY A 456 -34.15 2.85 20.21
N GLY A 457 -33.54 2.54 19.06
CA GLY A 457 -32.21 2.99 18.69
C GLY A 457 -31.06 2.09 19.15
N GLU A 458 -31.39 0.96 19.77
CA GLU A 458 -30.44 -0.08 20.18
C GLU A 458 -29.90 -0.85 18.96
N TRP A 459 -28.61 -1.19 19.00
CA TRP A 459 -27.93 -1.98 17.99
C TRP A 459 -27.75 -3.42 18.44
N ILE A 460 -28.32 -4.37 17.70
CA ILE A 460 -28.21 -5.81 17.97
C ILE A 460 -27.34 -6.48 16.90
N THR A 461 -26.41 -7.34 17.31
CA THR A 461 -25.59 -8.13 16.40
C THR A 461 -26.45 -9.15 15.64
N ALA A 462 -26.37 -9.14 14.32
CA ALA A 462 -27.06 -10.10 13.46
C ALA A 462 -26.46 -11.51 13.63
N LYS A 463 -27.20 -12.53 13.20
CA LYS A 463 -26.77 -13.93 13.32
C LYS A 463 -25.45 -14.14 12.56
N VAL A 464 -24.40 -14.52 13.30
CA VAL A 464 -23.08 -14.82 12.74
C VAL A 464 -23.07 -16.23 12.15
N SER A 465 -22.47 -16.38 10.97
CA SER A 465 -22.37 -17.68 10.31
C SER A 465 -21.48 -18.64 11.11
N SER A 466 -21.78 -19.95 11.06
CA SER A 466 -20.97 -20.96 11.74
C SER A 466 -19.53 -21.02 11.21
N LYS A 467 -19.31 -20.66 9.94
CA LYS A 467 -17.97 -20.55 9.34
C LYS A 467 -17.20 -19.38 9.95
N THR A 468 -17.84 -18.21 10.04
CA THR A 468 -17.26 -17.01 10.65
C THR A 468 -16.90 -17.27 12.12
N ALA A 469 -17.83 -17.82 12.90
CA ALA A 469 -17.60 -18.12 14.32
C ALA A 469 -16.44 -19.09 14.54
N LYS A 470 -16.28 -20.11 13.67
CA LYS A 470 -15.13 -21.03 13.73
C LYS A 470 -13.81 -20.32 13.45
N LEU A 471 -13.78 -19.40 12.48
CA LEU A 471 -12.56 -18.63 12.18
C LEU A 471 -12.21 -17.68 13.33
N LEU A 472 -13.18 -16.95 13.89
CA LEU A 472 -12.96 -16.08 15.04
C LEU A 472 -12.36 -16.85 16.21
N LYS A 473 -12.92 -18.02 16.53
CA LYS A 473 -12.39 -18.89 17.58
C LYS A 473 -10.97 -19.40 17.27
N ALA A 474 -10.67 -19.71 16.01
CA ALA A 474 -9.33 -20.16 15.60
C ALA A 474 -8.28 -19.05 15.68
N CYS A 475 -8.70 -17.78 15.52
CA CYS A 475 -7.85 -16.60 15.62
C CYS A 475 -7.87 -15.92 17.01
N ASP A 476 -8.59 -16.51 17.98
CA ASP A 476 -8.84 -15.94 19.32
C ASP A 476 -9.43 -14.50 19.31
N ILE A 477 -10.41 -14.28 18.43
CA ILE A 477 -11.08 -12.98 18.26
C ILE A 477 -12.43 -12.96 18.99
N HIS A 478 -12.63 -12.00 19.88
CA HIS A 478 -13.82 -11.86 20.73
C HIS A 478 -14.65 -10.60 20.39
N ILE A 479 -15.43 -10.64 19.30
CA ILE A 479 -16.23 -9.50 18.81
C ILE A 479 -17.75 -9.71 18.96
N THR A 480 -18.17 -10.93 19.30
CA THR A 480 -19.58 -11.37 19.24
C THR A 480 -20.08 -11.86 20.57
#